data_AF-A0A0G1VGH3-F1
#
_entry.id   AF-A0A0G1VGH3-F1
#
_cell.length_a   1.000
_cell.length_b   1.000
_cell.length_c   1.000
_cell.angle_alpha   90.00
_cell.angle_beta   90.00
_cell.angle_gamma   90.00
#
_symmetry.space_group_name_H-M   'P 1'
#
loop_
_entity.id
_entity.type
_entity.pdbx_description
1 polymer ?
#
loop_
_entity_poly.entity_id
_entity_poly.type
_entity_poly.pdbx_seq_one_letter_code
_entity_poly.pdbx_strand_id
1 'polypeptide(L)'
;MIDLEALHPLFVIFHILGVAFGAGAGFVADVLFFSSIKKREFTEEKVKTIGLVSKMVWLGIAIILVSGILLVLSEPGILQSAKFWAKMTVVGILIINGAIFHFRHYPSLLKNYGKFFSSAEEFLKVSGGLFLSGALSAPSWITALTLGVLRRLPYSYWFYIGIYGAVILGGVVFSLTLRRYLSSQLPSTPTLKAGNSALGGALK
;
A
#
# COMPACT_ATOMS: atom_id res chain seq x y z
N MET A 1 -28.64 24.91 16.72
CA MET A 1 -27.46 24.72 15.83
C MET A 1 -26.43 23.95 16.62
N ILE A 2 -25.81 22.92 16.05
CA ILE A 2 -24.68 22.23 16.67
C ILE A 2 -23.46 23.15 16.54
N ASP A 3 -22.80 23.46 17.65
CA ASP A 3 -21.54 24.19 17.65
C ASP A 3 -20.41 23.24 17.24
N LEU A 4 -19.95 23.38 15.99
CA LEU A 4 -18.88 22.54 15.43
C LEU A 4 -17.50 22.86 16.02
N GLU A 5 -17.30 24.08 16.52
CA GLU A 5 -16.02 24.47 17.13
C GLU A 5 -15.84 23.74 18.46
N ALA A 6 -16.90 23.66 19.27
CA ALA A 6 -16.91 22.89 20.52
C ALA A 6 -16.61 21.39 20.31
N LEU A 7 -16.93 20.84 19.13
CA LEU A 7 -16.68 19.44 18.77
C LEU A 7 -15.33 19.19 18.08
N HIS A 8 -14.55 20.23 17.81
CA HIS A 8 -13.25 20.10 17.13
C HIS A 8 -12.33 19.04 17.75
N PRO A 9 -12.15 18.95 19.09
CA PRO A 9 -11.31 17.90 19.69
C PRO A 9 -11.78 16.48 19.37
N LEU A 10 -13.09 16.25 19.27
CA LEU A 10 -13.66 14.96 18.93
C LEU A 10 -13.32 14.58 17.48
N PHE A 11 -13.39 15.53 16.55
CA PHE A 11 -13.01 15.31 15.16
C PHE A 11 -11.51 14.98 15.04
N VAL A 12 -10.65 15.63 15.82
CA VAL A 12 -9.22 15.30 15.89
C VAL A 12 -9.01 13.87 16.39
N ILE A 13 -9.71 13.44 17.43
CA ILE A 13 -9.62 12.06 17.96
C ILE A 13 -9.98 11.06 16.86
N PHE A 14 -11.13 11.24 16.20
CA PHE A 14 -11.53 10.36 15.09
C PHE A 14 -10.51 10.37 13.95
N HIS A 15 -9.97 11.54 13.61
CA HIS A 15 -8.94 11.64 12.57
C HIS A 15 -7.69 10.83 12.92
N ILE A 16 -7.19 10.96 14.15
CA ILE A 16 -6.03 10.21 14.64
C ILE A 16 -6.31 8.70 14.65
N LEU A 17 -7.51 8.28 15.08
CA LEU A 17 -7.91 6.88 15.02
C LEU A 17 -7.93 6.35 13.59
N GLY A 18 -8.52 7.11 12.66
CA GLY A 18 -8.52 6.77 11.23
C GLY A 18 -7.12 6.63 10.67
N VAL A 19 -6.22 7.54 11.03
CA VAL A 19 -4.78 7.48 10.68
C VAL A 19 -4.12 6.24 11.28
N ALA A 20 -4.33 5.94 12.56
CA ALA A 20 -3.74 4.78 13.23
C ALA A 20 -4.18 3.45 12.58
N PHE A 21 -5.48 3.31 12.31
CA PHE A 21 -6.01 2.14 11.60
C PHE A 21 -5.50 2.06 10.16
N GLY A 22 -5.59 3.16 9.42
CA GLY A 22 -5.24 3.23 8.01
C GLY A 22 -3.75 2.97 7.78
N ALA A 23 -2.88 3.74 8.43
CA ALA A 23 -1.44 3.62 8.29
C ALA A 23 -0.93 2.30 8.88
N GLY A 24 -1.41 1.92 10.06
CA GLY A 24 -1.01 0.66 10.71
C GLY A 24 -1.34 -0.55 9.85
N ALA A 25 -2.57 -0.64 9.33
CA ALA A 25 -2.96 -1.73 8.43
C ALA A 25 -2.19 -1.68 7.10
N GLY A 26 -1.91 -0.48 6.57
CA GLY A 26 -1.09 -0.29 5.37
C GLY A 26 0.32 -0.84 5.54
N PHE A 27 1.00 -0.50 6.63
CA PHE A 27 2.34 -1.01 6.92
C PHE A 27 2.36 -2.53 7.12
N VAL A 28 1.35 -3.10 7.80
CA VAL A 28 1.22 -4.56 7.92
C VAL A 28 1.04 -5.21 6.55
N ALA A 29 0.21 -4.64 5.67
CA ALA A 29 0.01 -5.13 4.30
C ALA A 29 1.34 -5.13 3.51
N ASP A 30 2.11 -4.03 3.61
CA ASP A 30 3.41 -3.91 2.95
C ASP A 30 4.41 -4.96 3.47
N VAL A 31 4.49 -5.18 4.78
CA VAL A 31 5.35 -6.21 5.38
C VAL A 31 4.94 -7.62 4.94
N LEU A 32 3.65 -7.93 4.97
CA LEU A 32 3.14 -9.23 4.52
C LEU A 32 3.46 -9.47 3.04
N PHE A 33 3.31 -8.44 2.22
CA PHE A 33 3.65 -8.48 0.81
C PHE A 33 5.14 -8.77 0.57
N PHE A 34 6.03 -7.94 1.12
CA PHE A 34 7.48 -8.12 0.93
C PHE A 34 7.98 -9.45 1.52
N SER A 35 7.42 -9.89 2.66
CA SER A 35 7.78 -11.18 3.26
C SER A 35 7.35 -12.38 2.40
N SER A 36 6.22 -12.27 1.69
CA SER A 36 5.71 -13.32 0.79
C SER A 36 6.54 -13.41 -0.48
N ILE A 37 6.94 -12.27 -1.03
CA ILE A 37 7.84 -12.22 -2.18
C ILE A 37 9.22 -12.80 -1.82
N LYS A 38 9.79 -12.42 -0.68
CA LYS A 38 11.09 -12.96 -0.23
C LYS A 38 11.05 -14.49 -0.11
N LYS A 39 9.92 -15.05 0.34
CA LYS A 39 9.68 -16.49 0.45
C LYS A 39 9.18 -17.15 -0.85
N ARG A 40 8.95 -16.36 -1.92
CA ARG A 40 8.43 -16.80 -3.24
C ARG A 40 7.10 -17.52 -3.19
N GLU A 41 6.33 -17.26 -2.14
CA GLU A 41 5.10 -17.98 -1.87
C GLU A 41 4.10 -17.04 -1.20
N PHE A 42 2.90 -17.00 -1.78
CA PHE A 42 1.73 -16.39 -1.19
C PHE A 42 0.86 -17.52 -0.62
N THR A 43 0.97 -17.79 0.67
CA THR A 43 0.11 -18.78 1.33
C THR A 43 -1.33 -18.24 1.43
N GLU A 44 -2.31 -19.15 1.46
CA GLU A 44 -3.72 -18.76 1.56
C GLU A 44 -3.99 -17.89 2.80
N GLU A 45 -3.42 -18.27 3.94
CA GLU A 45 -3.52 -17.52 5.19
C GLU A 45 -3.05 -16.08 5.01
N LYS A 46 -1.87 -15.86 4.42
CA LYS A 46 -1.33 -14.51 4.21
C LYS A 46 -2.18 -13.70 3.25
N VAL A 47 -2.70 -14.30 2.19
CA VAL A 47 -3.58 -13.59 1.26
C VAL A 47 -4.88 -13.20 1.97
N LYS A 48 -5.46 -14.06 2.80
CA LYS A 48 -6.62 -13.73 3.65
C LYS A 48 -6.28 -12.59 4.61
N THR A 49 -5.11 -12.61 5.26
CA THR A 49 -4.67 -11.53 6.14
C THR A 49 -4.49 -10.22 5.38
N ILE A 50 -3.87 -10.23 4.19
CA ILE A 50 -3.75 -9.07 3.29
C ILE A 50 -5.14 -8.51 2.96
N GLY A 51 -6.12 -9.37 2.67
CA GLY A 51 -7.50 -8.97 2.43
C GLY A 51 -8.15 -8.29 3.63
N LEU A 52 -7.94 -8.82 4.83
CA LEU A 52 -8.44 -8.21 6.08
C LEU A 52 -7.81 -6.84 6.32
N VAL A 53 -6.48 -6.72 6.26
CA VAL A 53 -5.81 -5.43 6.49
C VAL A 53 -6.13 -4.42 5.39
N SER A 54 -6.35 -4.86 4.13
CA SER A 54 -6.83 -3.97 3.06
C SER A 54 -8.20 -3.36 3.40
N LYS A 55 -9.13 -4.13 3.97
CA LYS A 55 -10.42 -3.60 4.45
C LYS A 55 -10.23 -2.61 5.60
N MET A 56 -9.29 -2.88 6.51
CA MET A 56 -8.95 -1.95 7.61
C MET A 56 -8.34 -0.64 7.09
N VAL A 57 -7.52 -0.70 6.03
CA VAL A 57 -7.02 0.49 5.34
C VAL A 57 -8.19 1.35 4.83
N TRP A 58 -9.16 0.73 4.15
CA TRP A 58 -10.34 1.44 3.65
C TRP A 58 -11.20 2.03 4.77
N LEU A 59 -11.39 1.30 5.87
CA LEU A 59 -12.07 1.82 7.05
C LEU A 59 -11.33 3.04 7.62
N GLY A 60 -10.01 2.95 7.76
CA GLY A 60 -9.17 4.07 8.21
C GLY A 60 -9.29 5.28 7.29
N ILE A 61 -9.20 5.09 5.98
CA ILE A 61 -9.39 6.16 4.98
C ILE A 61 -10.77 6.80 5.12
N ALA A 62 -11.85 6.01 5.25
CA ALA A 62 -13.19 6.55 5.42
C ALA A 62 -13.30 7.43 6.66
N ILE A 63 -12.74 6.98 7.79
CA ILE A 63 -12.70 7.76 9.04
C ILE A 63 -11.88 9.04 8.84
N ILE A 64 -10.70 8.97 8.20
CA ILE A 64 -9.84 10.13 7.90
C ILE A 64 -10.57 11.17 7.05
N LEU A 65 -11.29 10.73 6.01
CA LEU A 65 -12.00 11.63 5.11
C LEU A 65 -13.17 12.32 5.82
N VAL A 66 -14.00 11.56 6.53
CA VAL A 66 -15.16 12.12 7.25
C VAL A 66 -14.69 13.09 8.34
N SER A 67 -13.77 12.66 9.20
CA SER A 67 -13.21 13.53 10.24
C SER A 67 -12.44 14.73 9.66
N GLY A 68 -11.74 14.55 8.54
CA GLY A 68 -11.03 15.62 7.85
C GLY A 68 -11.97 16.70 7.30
N ILE A 69 -13.12 16.30 6.72
CA ILE A 69 -14.17 17.24 6.31
C ILE A 69 -14.70 18.00 7.51
N LEU A 70 -14.99 17.31 8.62
CA LEU A 70 -15.47 17.96 9.85
C LEU A 70 -14.47 18.96 10.43
N LEU A 71 -13.16 18.65 10.36
CA LEU A 71 -12.09 19.58 10.74
C LEU A 71 -12.00 20.81 9.83
N VAL A 72 -12.20 20.65 8.52
CA VAL A 72 -12.29 21.80 7.59
C VAL A 72 -13.50 22.67 7.92
N LEU A 73 -14.63 22.07 8.27
CA LEU A 73 -15.85 22.81 8.59
C LEU A 73 -15.75 23.55 9.93
N SER A 74 -15.03 23.00 10.92
CA SER A 74 -14.79 23.68 12.20
C SER A 74 -13.65 24.70 12.17
N GLU A 75 -12.68 24.57 11.26
CA GLU A 75 -11.62 25.57 11.06
C GLU A 75 -11.36 25.81 9.55
N PRO A 76 -12.20 26.61 8.85
CA PRO A 76 -12.08 26.81 7.40
C PRO A 76 -10.74 27.41 6.94
N GLY A 77 -10.04 28.11 7.83
CA GLY A 77 -8.73 28.70 7.57
C GLY A 77 -7.67 27.69 7.11
N ILE A 78 -7.83 26.40 7.43
CA ILE A 78 -6.88 25.35 7.01
C ILE A 78 -6.79 25.19 5.49
N LEU A 79 -7.83 25.59 4.75
CA LEU A 79 -7.84 25.55 3.27
C LEU A 79 -6.86 26.54 2.64
N GLN A 80 -6.39 27.55 3.38
CA GLN A 80 -5.36 28.48 2.90
C GLN A 80 -3.95 27.89 3.01
N SER A 81 -3.80 26.73 3.65
CA SER A 81 -2.49 26.11 3.88
C SER A 81 -2.01 25.32 2.67
N ALA A 82 -0.87 25.70 2.10
CA ALA A 82 -0.19 24.91 1.07
C ALA A 82 0.15 23.48 1.54
N LYS A 83 0.45 23.33 2.84
CA LYS A 83 0.70 22.04 3.51
C LYS A 83 -0.55 21.16 3.50
N PHE A 84 -1.73 21.73 3.74
CA PHE A 84 -3.00 21.02 3.67
C PHE A 84 -3.22 20.42 2.27
N TRP A 85 -3.09 21.24 1.22
CA TRP A 85 -3.26 20.77 -0.15
C TRP A 85 -2.23 19.71 -0.57
N ALA A 86 -0.97 19.86 -0.15
CA ALA A 86 0.03 18.82 -0.37
C ALA A 86 -0.35 17.50 0.31
N LYS A 87 -0.83 17.55 1.57
CA LYS A 87 -1.36 16.38 2.28
C LYS A 87 -2.53 15.75 1.52
N MET A 88 -3.47 16.56 1.01
CA MET A 88 -4.63 16.06 0.27
C MET A 88 -4.22 15.39 -1.04
N THR A 89 -3.22 15.91 -1.75
CA THR A 89 -2.64 15.25 -2.94
C THR A 89 -2.07 13.87 -2.59
N VAL A 90 -1.28 13.77 -1.51
CA VAL A 90 -0.70 12.49 -1.04
C VAL A 90 -1.80 11.51 -0.63
N VAL A 91 -2.83 11.97 0.08
CA VAL A 91 -4.01 11.15 0.43
C VAL A 91 -4.77 10.69 -0.81
N GLY A 92 -4.92 11.55 -1.83
CA GLY A 92 -5.51 11.17 -3.11
C GLY A 92 -4.74 10.04 -3.79
N ILE A 93 -3.40 10.13 -3.80
CA ILE A 93 -2.54 9.07 -4.33
C ILE A 93 -2.67 7.78 -3.51
N LEU A 94 -2.76 7.86 -2.18
CA LEU A 94 -3.04 6.70 -1.32
C LEU A 94 -4.36 6.01 -1.68
N ILE A 95 -5.43 6.78 -1.89
CA ILE A 95 -6.74 6.25 -2.27
C ILE A 95 -6.68 5.54 -3.62
N ILE A 96 -6.05 6.18 -4.62
CA ILE A 96 -5.89 5.60 -5.95
C ILE A 96 -5.07 4.30 -5.88
N ASN A 97 -3.93 4.32 -5.17
CA ASN A 97 -3.10 3.14 -4.98
C ASN A 97 -3.87 2.02 -4.24
N GLY A 98 -4.61 2.36 -3.19
CA GLY A 98 -5.44 1.43 -2.44
C GLY A 98 -6.55 0.81 -3.30
N ALA A 99 -7.16 1.58 -4.19
CA ALA A 99 -8.14 1.10 -5.16
C ALA A 99 -7.51 0.14 -6.18
N ILE A 100 -6.36 0.51 -6.77
CA ILE A 100 -5.62 -0.37 -7.68
C ILE A 100 -5.25 -1.67 -6.95
N PHE A 101 -4.78 -1.57 -5.72
CA PHE A 101 -4.46 -2.75 -4.92
C PHE A 101 -5.67 -3.64 -4.70
N HIS A 102 -6.77 -3.07 -4.23
CA HIS A 102 -7.98 -3.82 -3.88
C HIS A 102 -8.66 -4.46 -5.10
N PHE A 103 -8.77 -3.73 -6.21
CA PHE A 103 -9.52 -4.20 -7.39
C PHE A 103 -8.67 -4.98 -8.38
N ARG A 104 -7.34 -4.79 -8.41
CA ARG A 104 -6.46 -5.45 -9.38
C ARG A 104 -5.48 -6.42 -8.72
N HIS A 105 -4.74 -5.96 -7.70
CA HIS A 105 -3.68 -6.77 -7.12
C HIS A 105 -4.22 -7.88 -6.22
N TYR A 106 -5.17 -7.57 -5.35
CA TYR A 106 -5.73 -8.54 -4.41
C TYR A 106 -6.45 -9.72 -5.12
N PRO A 107 -7.29 -9.51 -6.15
CA PRO A 107 -7.84 -10.62 -6.94
C PRO A 107 -6.77 -11.44 -7.66
N SER A 108 -5.67 -10.82 -8.08
CA SER A 108 -4.53 -11.54 -8.66
C SER A 108 -3.83 -12.41 -7.62
N LEU A 109 -3.70 -11.96 -6.38
CA LEU A 109 -3.18 -12.78 -5.27
C LEU A 109 -4.11 -13.95 -4.95
N LEU A 110 -5.44 -13.73 -4.94
CA LEU A 110 -6.42 -14.79 -4.75
C LEU A 110 -6.41 -15.85 -5.87
N LYS A 111 -6.02 -15.49 -7.10
CA LYS A 111 -5.90 -16.46 -8.21
C LYS A 111 -4.59 -17.26 -8.17
N ASN A 112 -3.59 -16.79 -7.42
CA ASN A 112 -2.23 -17.33 -7.47
C ASN A 112 -1.68 -17.74 -6.10
N TYR A 113 -2.49 -17.74 -5.03
CA TYR A 113 -2.05 -18.27 -3.74
C TYR A 113 -1.75 -19.77 -3.85
N GLY A 114 -0.82 -20.25 -3.03
CA GLY A 114 -0.35 -21.65 -3.04
C GLY A 114 0.52 -22.01 -4.25
N LYS A 115 0.72 -21.11 -5.22
CA LYS A 115 1.71 -21.27 -6.27
C LYS A 115 3.08 -20.84 -5.76
N PHE A 116 4.05 -21.74 -5.85
CA PHE A 116 5.45 -21.38 -5.70
C PHE A 116 5.97 -20.87 -7.05
N PHE A 117 6.55 -19.66 -7.07
CA PHE A 117 7.11 -19.13 -8.30
C PHE A 117 8.34 -19.94 -8.70
N SER A 118 8.17 -20.80 -9.70
CA SER A 118 9.20 -21.75 -10.15
C SER A 118 10.17 -21.16 -11.19
N SER A 119 9.79 -20.03 -11.80
CA SER A 119 10.60 -19.33 -12.81
C SER A 119 10.59 -17.82 -12.62
N ALA A 120 11.64 -17.17 -13.13
CA ALA A 120 11.74 -15.72 -13.16
C ALA A 120 10.61 -15.08 -14.00
N GLU A 121 10.20 -15.72 -15.09
CA GLU A 121 9.15 -15.21 -15.98
C GLU A 121 7.79 -15.13 -15.28
N GLU A 122 7.40 -16.19 -14.57
CA GLU A 122 6.14 -16.24 -13.81
C GLU A 122 6.14 -15.18 -12.69
N PHE A 123 7.25 -15.07 -11.96
CA PHE A 123 7.42 -14.05 -10.93
C PHE A 123 7.33 -12.63 -11.51
N LEU A 124 8.01 -12.34 -12.62
CA LEU A 124 8.02 -11.01 -13.22
C LEU A 124 6.64 -10.61 -13.76
N LYS A 125 5.87 -11.53 -14.34
CA LYS A 125 4.51 -11.28 -14.85
C LYS A 125 3.54 -10.83 -13.76
N VAL A 126 3.62 -11.44 -12.57
CA VAL A 126 2.67 -11.17 -11.48
C VAL A 126 3.13 -10.03 -10.58
N SER A 127 4.44 -9.88 -10.35
CA SER A 127 4.97 -9.01 -9.29
C SER A 127 5.09 -7.53 -9.63
N GLY A 128 5.15 -7.16 -10.91
CA GLY A 128 5.52 -5.79 -11.32
C GLY A 128 4.65 -4.69 -10.72
N GLY A 129 3.33 -4.78 -10.89
CA GLY A 129 2.40 -3.78 -10.35
C GLY A 129 2.36 -3.80 -8.82
N LEU A 130 2.50 -4.98 -8.21
CA LEU A 130 2.52 -5.12 -6.76
C LEU A 130 3.74 -4.41 -6.12
N PHE A 131 4.93 -4.54 -6.72
CA PHE A 131 6.14 -3.85 -6.27
C PHE A 131 6.00 -2.32 -6.33
N LEU A 132 5.39 -1.80 -7.39
CA LEU A 132 5.10 -0.37 -7.51
C LEU A 132 4.07 0.08 -6.47
N SER A 133 3.03 -0.71 -6.24
CA SER A 133 1.99 -0.39 -5.25
C SER A 133 2.55 -0.33 -3.82
N GLY A 134 3.46 -1.25 -3.46
CA GLY A 134 4.20 -1.19 -2.19
C GLY A 134 5.16 0.00 -2.09
N ALA A 135 5.85 0.35 -3.19
CA ALA A 135 6.72 1.52 -3.26
C ALA A 135 5.97 2.85 -3.10
N LEU A 136 4.69 2.89 -3.49
CA LEU A 136 3.82 4.05 -3.30
C LEU A 136 3.20 4.08 -1.89
N SER A 137 2.86 2.92 -1.32
CA SER A 137 2.10 2.79 -0.07
C SER A 137 2.84 3.41 1.13
N ALA A 138 3.91 2.77 1.61
CA ALA A 138 4.58 3.17 2.85
C ALA A 138 5.10 4.63 2.82
N PRO A 139 5.77 5.10 1.76
CA PRO A 139 6.18 6.50 1.66
C PRO A 139 5.04 7.50 1.72
N SER A 140 3.89 7.19 1.13
CA SER A 140 2.73 8.10 1.13
C SER A 140 2.09 8.19 2.51
N TRP A 141 1.99 7.07 3.24
CA TRP A 141 1.54 7.08 4.63
C TRP A 141 2.48 7.90 5.53
N ILE A 142 3.80 7.67 5.41
CA ILE A 142 4.81 8.43 6.16
C ILE A 142 4.74 9.91 5.83
N THR A 143 4.57 10.26 4.56
CA THR A 143 4.47 11.67 4.12
C THR A 143 3.20 12.33 4.66
N ALA A 144 2.04 11.67 4.56
CA ALA A 144 0.78 12.20 5.08
C ALA A 144 0.84 12.42 6.60
N LEU A 145 1.42 11.47 7.34
CA LEU A 145 1.71 11.60 8.78
C LEU A 145 2.63 12.78 9.08
N THR A 146 3.74 12.90 8.35
CA THR A 146 4.73 13.96 8.52
C THR A 146 4.10 15.34 8.31
N LEU A 147 3.33 15.51 7.22
CA LEU A 147 2.62 16.76 6.94
C LEU A 147 1.51 17.06 7.96
N GLY A 148 0.95 16.04 8.61
CA GLY A 148 -0.04 16.17 9.67
C GLY A 148 0.56 16.61 11.02
N VAL A 149 1.74 16.09 11.38
CA VAL A 149 2.38 16.34 12.68
C VAL A 149 3.20 17.63 12.67
N LEU A 150 3.87 17.96 11.56
CA LEU A 150 4.74 19.14 11.50
C LEU A 150 3.91 20.42 11.51
N ARG A 151 4.03 21.20 12.60
CA ARG A 151 3.16 22.35 12.88
C ARG A 151 3.46 23.56 11.99
N ARG A 152 4.72 23.98 11.88
CA ARG A 152 5.10 25.23 11.20
C ARG A 152 6.16 24.98 10.14
N LEU A 153 5.71 24.79 8.91
CA LEU A 153 6.56 24.79 7.72
C LEU A 153 5.97 25.82 6.75
N PRO A 154 6.65 26.96 6.51
CA PRO A 154 6.16 28.02 5.63
C PRO A 154 6.60 27.79 4.16
N TYR A 155 6.66 26.53 3.73
CA TYR A 155 7.08 26.19 2.37
C TYR A 155 5.89 26.14 1.40
N SER A 156 6.20 26.30 0.11
CA SER A 156 5.21 26.22 -0.96
C SER A 156 4.69 24.79 -1.17
N TYR A 157 3.53 24.67 -1.81
CA TYR A 157 2.95 23.38 -2.20
C TYR A 157 3.95 22.51 -2.99
N TRP A 158 4.62 23.12 -3.99
CA TRP A 158 5.58 22.44 -4.85
C TRP A 158 6.81 21.92 -4.11
N PHE A 159 7.23 22.58 -3.03
CA PHE A 159 8.31 22.09 -2.20
C PHE A 159 7.94 20.77 -1.52
N TYR A 160 6.75 20.68 -0.92
CA TYR A 160 6.26 19.44 -0.31
C TYR A 160 6.11 18.32 -1.33
N ILE A 161 5.51 18.62 -2.48
CA ILE A 161 5.33 17.64 -3.56
C ILE A 161 6.67 17.24 -4.18
N GLY A 162 7.64 18.13 -4.26
CA GLY A 162 9.00 17.83 -4.72
C GLY A 162 9.71 16.84 -3.80
N ILE A 163 9.64 17.05 -2.48
CA ILE A 163 10.17 16.09 -1.48
C ILE A 163 9.45 14.75 -1.62
N TYR A 164 8.12 14.77 -1.64
CA TYR A 164 7.32 13.55 -1.79
C TYR A 164 7.69 12.79 -3.08
N GLY A 165 7.81 13.49 -4.21
CA GLY A 165 8.25 12.93 -5.48
C GLY A 165 9.63 12.30 -5.40
N ALA A 166 10.59 12.95 -4.75
CA ALA A 166 11.93 12.39 -4.54
C ALA A 166 11.89 11.10 -3.68
N VAL A 167 11.08 11.08 -2.62
CA VAL A 167 10.90 9.88 -1.79
C VAL A 167 10.25 8.75 -2.59
N ILE A 168 9.23 9.04 -3.38
CA ILE A 168 8.59 8.04 -4.27
C ILE A 168 9.58 7.52 -5.31
N LEU A 169 10.37 8.39 -5.95
CA LEU A 169 11.38 7.96 -6.90
C LEU A 169 12.39 7.01 -6.25
N GLY A 170 12.89 7.35 -5.05
CA GLY A 170 13.75 6.46 -4.26
C GLY A 170 13.10 5.11 -3.96
N GLY A 171 11.83 5.12 -3.53
CA GLY A 171 11.04 3.91 -3.26
C GLY A 171 10.85 3.04 -4.51
N VAL A 172 10.57 3.65 -5.66
CA VAL A 172 10.42 2.95 -6.95
C VAL A 172 11.74 2.34 -7.39
N VAL A 173 12.84 3.09 -7.33
CA VAL A 173 14.19 2.58 -7.66
C VAL A 173 14.56 1.40 -6.78
N PHE A 174 14.35 1.52 -5.46
CA PHE A 174 14.56 0.44 -4.51
C PHE A 174 13.72 -0.80 -4.86
N SER A 175 12.42 -0.60 -5.10
CA SER A 175 11.47 -1.66 -5.40
C SER A 175 11.80 -2.40 -6.70
N LEU A 176 12.17 -1.67 -7.76
CA LEU A 176 12.57 -2.25 -9.04
C LEU A 176 13.92 -2.98 -8.94
N THR A 177 14.87 -2.45 -8.17
CA THR A 177 16.16 -3.10 -7.91
C THR A 177 15.97 -4.40 -7.14
N LEU A 178 15.15 -4.37 -6.09
CA LEU A 178 14.78 -5.56 -5.31
C LEU A 178 14.07 -6.60 -6.18
N ARG A 179 13.15 -6.17 -7.05
CA ARG A 179 12.47 -7.06 -8.01
C ARG A 179 13.47 -7.75 -8.94
N ARG A 180 14.43 -7.00 -9.51
CA ARG A 180 15.49 -7.55 -10.36
C ARG A 180 16.36 -8.56 -9.59
N TYR A 181 16.81 -8.19 -8.40
CA TYR A 181 17.61 -9.06 -7.53
C TYR A 181 16.87 -10.37 -7.18
N LEU A 182 15.58 -10.32 -6.87
CA LEU A 182 14.82 -11.53 -6.56
C LEU A 182 14.56 -12.40 -7.80
N SER A 183 14.38 -11.77 -8.98
CA SER A 183 14.24 -12.50 -10.24
C SER A 183 15.52 -13.20 -10.68
N SER A 184 16.70 -12.63 -10.42
CA SER A 184 17.97 -13.27 -10.78
C SER A 184 18.29 -14.52 -9.95
N GLN A 185 17.59 -14.70 -8.83
CA GLN A 185 17.71 -15.86 -7.95
C GLN A 185 16.77 -17.01 -8.38
N LEU A 186 16.00 -16.84 -9.45
CA LEU A 186 15.07 -17.84 -10.00
C LEU A 186 15.62 -18.42 -11.31
N PRO A 187 15.32 -19.70 -11.62
CA PRO A 187 15.61 -20.27 -12.94
C PRO A 187 14.92 -19.48 -14.05
N SER A 188 15.58 -19.36 -15.20
CA SER A 188 15.05 -18.66 -16.39
C SER A 188 13.89 -19.40 -17.07
N THR A 189 13.77 -20.71 -16.88
CA THR A 189 12.72 -21.56 -17.47
C THR A 189 11.97 -22.30 -16.36
N PRO A 190 10.64 -22.48 -16.45
CA PRO A 190 9.92 -23.33 -15.50
C PRO A 190 10.50 -24.74 -15.54
N THR A 191 10.93 -25.28 -14.39
CA THR A 191 11.20 -26.71 -14.29
C THR A 191 9.90 -27.44 -14.57
N LEU A 192 9.79 -28.05 -15.76
CA LEU A 192 8.70 -28.97 -16.09
C LEU A 192 8.59 -29.95 -14.93
N LYS A 193 7.42 -30.03 -14.29
CA LYS A 193 7.14 -31.10 -13.32
C LYS A 193 7.42 -32.41 -14.06
N ALA A 194 8.51 -33.09 -13.71
CA ALA A 194 8.84 -34.40 -14.27
C ALA A 194 7.62 -35.32 -14.06
N GLY A 195 7.20 -35.94 -15.15
CA GLY A 195 5.88 -36.55 -15.28
C GLY A 195 5.63 -37.70 -14.32
N ASN A 196 4.44 -37.72 -13.74
CA ASN A 196 3.86 -38.88 -13.06
C ASN A 196 3.19 -39.84 -14.07
N SER A 197 3.79 -40.05 -15.25
CA SER A 197 3.20 -40.87 -16.32
C SER A 197 4.05 -42.06 -16.76
N ALA A 198 5.02 -42.52 -15.96
CA ALA A 198 5.96 -43.57 -16.36
C ALA A 198 5.97 -44.84 -15.48
N LEU A 199 4.96 -45.09 -14.63
CA LEU A 199 4.95 -46.27 -13.75
C LEU A 199 3.67 -47.14 -13.79
N GLY A 200 2.73 -46.90 -14.72
CA GLY A 200 1.53 -47.72 -14.85
C GLY A 200 1.61 -48.88 -15.87
N GLY A 201 2.74 -49.05 -16.57
CA GLY A 201 2.83 -49.93 -17.75
C GLY A 201 3.68 -51.19 -17.59
N ALA A 202 4.23 -51.49 -16.42
CA ALA A 202 5.08 -52.66 -16.25
C ALA A 202 4.88 -53.27 -14.86
N LEU A 203 3.98 -54.26 -14.81
CA LEU A 203 3.88 -55.44 -13.93
C LEU A 203 2.49 -56.01 -14.26
N LYS A 204 2.39 -56.82 -15.33
CA LYS A 204 2.33 -58.28 -15.27
C LYS A 204 1.32 -58.80 -14.24
#